data_AF-A0A7C1N0C1-F1
#
_entry.id   AF-A0A7C1N0C1-F1
#
_cell.length_a   1.000
_cell.length_b   1.000
_cell.length_c   1.000
_cell.angle_alpha   90.00
_cell.angle_beta   90.00
_cell.angle_gamma   90.00
#
_symmetry.space_group_name_H-M   'P 1'
#
loop_
_entity.id
_entity.type
_entity.pdbx_description
1 polymer ?
#
loop_
_entity_poly.entity_id
_entity_poly.type
_entity_poly.pdbx_seq_one_letter_code
_entity_poly.pdbx_strand_id
1 'polypeptide(L)'
;MVATHRRQIATILAGIGFSLLIVGSSWAQVPPQNHNKKILAAIEPFERIAETARGGDANAAAKAFKIAKAQRATTRALVPKANAARFDKLFGNLESAVAKGDLLSQSLHALELYKLLVSALDPAALRGPVQQVHLLDYIGFRISTLLRFPTPDWEAIAATAKEASGYWATIREQVTDSKLRAKMDKVQQDLALGAERHDAALTRASAEQDLDLVDELEHYFSRKK
;
A
#
# COMPACT_ATOMS: atom_id res chain seq x y z
N MET A 1 44.55 60.71 8.45
CA MET A 1 44.89 59.69 7.42
C MET A 1 45.46 58.47 8.12
N VAL A 2 44.70 57.35 8.07
CA VAL A 2 45.08 55.91 7.90
C VAL A 2 46.51 55.51 8.38
N ALA A 3 46.77 54.50 9.22
CA ALA A 3 46.12 53.20 9.36
C ALA A 3 46.56 52.41 10.64
N THR A 4 45.64 51.58 11.14
CA THR A 4 45.76 50.19 11.67
C THR A 4 46.92 49.74 12.55
N HIS A 5 46.59 49.03 13.64
CA HIS A 5 47.25 47.78 14.08
C HIS A 5 46.27 46.84 14.79
N ARG A 6 46.09 45.62 14.26
CA ARG A 6 45.40 44.48 14.91
C ARG A 6 46.44 43.54 15.55
N ARG A 7 46.13 43.10 16.77
CA ARG A 7 46.79 42.10 17.63
C ARG A 7 46.88 40.73 16.93
N GLN A 8 48.05 40.08 16.85
CA GLN A 8 48.78 39.26 17.84
C GLN A 8 48.31 37.79 17.99
N ILE A 9 49.29 36.88 17.77
CA ILE A 9 49.62 35.63 18.50
C ILE A 9 48.82 34.35 18.15
N ALA A 10 49.37 33.13 18.05
CA ALA A 10 50.72 32.57 17.88
C ALA A 10 50.61 31.01 17.73
N THR A 11 51.61 30.42 17.04
CA THR A 11 52.32 29.15 17.32
C THR A 11 51.60 27.77 17.37
N ILE A 12 51.64 27.11 16.21
CA ILE A 12 52.15 25.76 15.82
C ILE A 12 52.74 24.81 16.91
N LEU A 13 52.33 23.52 16.96
CA LEU A 13 53.16 22.32 16.61
C LEU A 13 52.57 20.95 17.02
N ALA A 14 52.65 20.01 16.06
CA ALA A 14 52.84 18.54 16.08
C ALA A 14 52.07 17.67 17.10
N GLY A 15 51.43 16.54 16.77
CA GLY A 15 51.55 15.62 15.64
C GLY A 15 51.79 14.20 16.19
N ILE A 16 50.78 13.31 16.22
CA ILE A 16 50.94 11.84 16.32
C ILE A 16 49.76 11.20 15.56
N GLY A 17 50.09 10.28 14.66
CA GLY A 17 49.13 9.61 13.79
C GLY A 17 48.18 8.68 14.53
N PHE A 18 46.94 8.61 14.04
CA PHE A 18 46.05 7.51 14.32
C PHE A 18 45.41 7.05 13.02
N SER A 19 45.64 5.78 12.70
CA SER A 19 45.13 5.09 11.53
C SER A 19 43.60 5.11 11.48
N LEU A 20 43.09 5.17 10.25
CA LEU A 20 41.71 4.90 9.89
C LEU A 20 41.18 3.62 10.58
N LEU A 21 40.05 3.77 11.25
CA LEU A 21 39.04 2.73 11.35
C LEU A 21 37.69 3.39 11.05
N ILE A 22 37.29 3.31 9.78
CA ILE A 22 35.91 3.52 9.35
C ILE A 22 35.12 2.34 9.91
N VAL A 23 34.60 2.47 11.13
CA VAL A 23 33.60 1.55 11.64
C VAL A 23 32.24 2.03 11.13
N GLY A 24 31.80 1.33 10.10
CA GLY A 24 30.41 0.95 9.84
C GLY A 24 29.36 2.04 10.03
N SER A 25 28.81 2.48 8.89
CA SER A 25 27.51 3.12 8.76
C SER A 25 26.52 2.58 9.81
N SER A 26 26.26 3.40 10.82
CA SER A 26 25.08 3.26 11.66
C SER A 26 23.88 3.47 10.74
N TRP A 27 23.37 2.38 10.17
CA TRP A 27 21.99 2.31 9.73
C TRP A 27 21.19 2.61 10.99
N ALA A 28 20.85 3.88 11.20
CA ALA A 28 19.84 4.25 12.17
C ALA A 28 18.61 3.45 11.77
N GLN A 29 18.36 2.35 12.49
CA GLN A 29 17.14 1.57 12.34
C GLN A 29 16.02 2.54 12.67
N VAL A 30 15.39 3.07 11.62
CA VAL A 30 14.14 3.80 11.77
C VAL A 30 13.23 2.87 12.56
N PRO A 31 12.76 3.26 13.75
CA PRO A 31 11.97 2.36 14.59
C PRO A 31 10.84 1.76 13.77
N PRO A 32 10.52 0.46 13.92
CA PRO A 32 9.51 -0.22 13.10
C PRO A 32 8.18 0.54 12.98
N GLN A 33 7.74 1.22 14.06
CA GLN A 33 6.56 2.09 14.05
C GLN A 33 6.66 3.29 13.09
N ASN A 34 7.85 3.87 12.91
CA ASN A 34 8.08 4.96 11.97
C ASN A 34 8.15 4.43 10.53
N HIS A 35 8.65 3.21 10.32
CA HIS A 35 8.62 2.56 9.00
C HIS A 35 7.20 2.25 8.53
N ASN A 36 6.38 1.59 9.36
CA ASN A 36 4.98 1.28 9.02
C ASN A 36 4.17 2.54 8.74
N LYS A 37 4.35 3.61 9.53
CA LYS A 37 3.68 4.91 9.27
C LYS A 37 4.04 5.48 7.89
N LYS A 38 5.30 5.36 7.47
CA LYS A 38 5.73 5.80 6.14
C LYS A 38 5.12 4.95 5.03
N ILE A 39 5.03 3.63 5.22
CA ILE A 39 4.37 2.73 4.27
C ILE A 39 2.89 3.10 4.14
N LEU A 40 2.17 3.23 5.24
CA LEU A 40 0.74 3.61 5.25
C LEU A 40 0.51 4.95 4.53
N ALA A 41 1.35 5.95 4.79
CA ALA A 41 1.27 7.22 4.07
C ALA A 41 1.59 7.11 2.57
N ALA A 42 2.50 6.22 2.19
CA ALA A 42 2.90 6.00 0.80
C ALA A 42 1.88 5.18 0.00
N ILE A 43 0.94 4.51 0.67
CA ILE A 43 -0.14 3.75 0.02
C ILE A 43 -1.24 4.67 -0.53
N GLU A 44 -1.56 5.76 0.17
CA GLU A 44 -2.69 6.66 -0.13
C GLU A 44 -2.77 7.15 -1.60
N PRO A 45 -1.65 7.54 -2.26
CA PRO A 45 -1.72 7.93 -3.66
C PRO A 45 -2.14 6.79 -4.58
N PHE A 46 -1.73 5.55 -4.30
CA PHE A 46 -2.09 4.39 -5.13
C PHE A 46 -3.54 3.98 -4.93
N GLU A 47 -4.02 4.01 -3.70
CA GLU A 47 -5.44 3.82 -3.39
C GLU A 47 -6.31 4.85 -4.13
N ARG A 48 -5.94 6.14 -4.06
CA ARG A 48 -6.68 7.19 -4.76
C ARG A 48 -6.64 7.04 -6.27
N ILE A 49 -5.51 6.63 -6.87
CA ILE A 49 -5.48 6.30 -8.31
C ILE A 49 -6.44 5.14 -8.60
N ALA A 50 -6.40 4.09 -7.79
CA ALA A 50 -7.24 2.91 -7.97
C ALA A 50 -8.73 3.26 -7.94
N GLU A 51 -9.16 3.99 -6.91
CA GLU A 51 -10.54 4.43 -6.72
C GLU A 51 -11.00 5.36 -7.86
N THR A 52 -10.26 6.44 -8.12
CA THR A 52 -10.69 7.47 -9.09
C THR A 52 -10.65 6.97 -10.53
N ALA A 53 -9.64 6.18 -10.92
CA ALA A 53 -9.58 5.58 -12.24
C ALA A 53 -10.68 4.51 -12.42
N ARG A 54 -10.98 3.73 -11.37
CA ARG A 54 -12.16 2.83 -11.34
C ARG A 54 -13.48 3.61 -11.36
N GLY A 55 -13.53 4.82 -10.82
CA GLY A 55 -14.70 5.71 -10.92
C GLY A 55 -14.86 6.36 -12.30
N GLY A 56 -13.83 6.32 -13.15
CA GLY A 56 -13.81 7.02 -14.44
C GLY A 56 -13.35 8.48 -14.36
N ASP A 57 -12.91 8.97 -13.19
CA ASP A 57 -12.39 10.32 -13.01
C ASP A 57 -10.90 10.38 -13.40
N ALA A 58 -10.66 10.56 -14.70
CA ALA A 58 -9.31 10.69 -15.24
C ALA A 58 -8.52 11.87 -14.65
N ASN A 59 -9.19 12.95 -14.27
CA ASN A 59 -8.53 14.15 -13.73
C ASN A 59 -8.05 13.91 -12.31
N ALA A 60 -8.87 13.29 -11.46
CA ALA A 60 -8.48 12.92 -10.11
C ALA A 60 -7.40 11.83 -10.12
N ALA A 61 -7.52 10.83 -11.00
CA ALA A 61 -6.50 9.80 -11.18
C ALA A 61 -5.15 10.41 -11.60
N ALA A 62 -5.14 11.34 -12.56
CA ALA A 62 -3.92 12.01 -12.98
C ALA A 62 -3.29 12.87 -11.87
N LYS A 63 -4.10 13.53 -11.02
CA LYS A 63 -3.61 14.29 -9.85
C LYS A 63 -2.94 13.36 -8.84
N ALA A 64 -3.59 12.25 -8.48
CA ALA A 64 -3.05 11.27 -7.56
C ALA A 64 -1.77 10.62 -8.13
N PHE A 65 -1.73 10.33 -9.43
CA PHE A 65 -0.53 9.82 -10.09
C PHE A 65 0.65 10.81 -10.03
N LYS A 66 0.42 12.12 -10.18
CA LYS A 66 1.49 13.12 -10.01
C LYS A 66 2.10 13.06 -8.60
N ILE A 67 1.28 12.87 -7.58
CA ILE A 67 1.74 12.70 -6.19
C ILE A 67 2.58 11.42 -6.06
N ALA A 68 2.05 10.29 -6.53
CA ALA A 68 2.76 9.00 -6.50
C ALA A 68 4.11 9.08 -7.24
N LYS A 69 4.16 9.76 -8.39
CA LYS A 69 5.38 9.98 -9.18
C LYS A 69 6.41 10.83 -8.45
N ALA A 70 5.99 11.92 -7.81
CA ALA A 70 6.88 12.74 -6.98
C ALA A 70 7.46 11.94 -5.79
N GLN A 71 6.69 10.98 -5.26
CA GLN A 71 7.08 10.14 -4.13
C GLN A 71 7.71 8.80 -4.55
N ARG A 72 7.97 8.56 -5.85
CA ARG A 72 8.41 7.26 -6.35
C ARG A 72 9.68 6.77 -5.64
N ALA A 73 10.72 7.61 -5.57
CA ALA A 73 12.01 7.22 -5.02
C ALA A 73 11.94 6.93 -3.50
N THR A 74 11.19 7.74 -2.76
CA THR A 74 11.00 7.55 -1.32
C THR A 74 10.16 6.31 -1.03
N THR A 75 9.06 6.10 -1.77
CA THR A 75 8.21 4.90 -1.68
C THR A 75 9.01 3.64 -2.02
N ARG A 76 9.82 3.70 -3.09
CA ARG A 76 10.66 2.59 -3.53
C ARG A 76 11.65 2.13 -2.47
N ALA A 77 12.16 3.05 -1.65
CA ALA A 77 13.08 2.77 -0.56
C ALA A 77 12.39 2.11 0.66
N LEU A 78 11.06 2.15 0.74
CA LEU A 78 10.29 1.47 1.79
C LEU A 78 10.07 -0.01 1.50
N VAL A 79 10.18 -0.42 0.23
CA VAL A 79 9.96 -1.81 -0.18
C VAL A 79 11.23 -2.66 0.07
N PRO A 80 11.12 -3.90 0.59
CA PRO A 80 12.27 -4.79 0.74
C PRO A 80 13.07 -4.95 -0.54
N LYS A 81 14.41 -5.09 -0.42
CA LYS A 81 15.31 -5.24 -1.58
C LYS A 81 14.91 -6.39 -2.52
N ALA A 82 14.34 -7.48 -2.01
CA ALA A 82 13.85 -8.59 -2.83
C ALA A 82 12.68 -8.20 -3.76
N ASN A 83 11.88 -7.20 -3.36
CA ASN A 83 10.70 -6.73 -4.07
C ASN A 83 10.97 -5.47 -4.92
N ALA A 84 12.22 -5.01 -4.92
CA ALA A 84 12.74 -3.87 -5.66
C ALA A 84 12.31 -3.84 -7.14
N ALA A 85 12.71 -4.86 -7.89
CA ALA A 85 12.44 -4.97 -9.31
C ALA A 85 10.93 -5.08 -9.60
N ARG A 86 10.18 -5.73 -8.70
CA ARG A 86 8.72 -5.81 -8.81
C ARG A 86 8.07 -4.44 -8.68
N PHE A 87 8.48 -3.63 -7.71
CA PHE A 87 8.00 -2.25 -7.60
C PHE A 87 8.30 -1.46 -8.88
N ASP A 88 9.54 -1.51 -9.36
CA ASP A 88 9.95 -0.72 -10.53
C ASP A 88 9.17 -1.11 -11.78
N LYS A 89 8.92 -2.42 -11.98
CA LYS A 89 8.07 -2.94 -13.05
C LYS A 89 6.62 -2.47 -12.93
N LEU A 90 6.02 -2.61 -11.74
CA LEU A 90 4.63 -2.19 -11.51
C LEU A 90 4.44 -0.69 -11.71
N PHE A 91 5.39 0.12 -11.23
CA PHE A 91 5.38 1.56 -11.42
C PHE A 91 5.52 1.94 -12.90
N GLY A 92 6.39 1.27 -13.64
CA GLY A 92 6.52 1.45 -15.09
C GLY A 92 5.25 1.08 -15.86
N ASN A 93 4.57 0.01 -15.45
CA ASN A 93 3.27 -0.38 -16.03
C ASN A 93 2.19 0.68 -15.75
N LEU A 94 2.14 1.22 -14.53
CA LEU A 94 1.26 2.33 -14.18
C LEU A 94 1.56 3.58 -15.02
N GLU A 95 2.83 3.95 -15.18
CA GLU A 95 3.27 5.03 -16.08
C GLU A 95 2.77 4.84 -17.52
N SER A 96 2.87 3.62 -18.04
CA SER A 96 2.38 3.27 -19.38
C SER A 96 0.86 3.39 -19.48
N ALA A 97 0.11 2.91 -18.49
CA ALA A 97 -1.35 2.99 -18.47
C ALA A 97 -1.84 4.44 -18.38
N VAL A 98 -1.17 5.28 -17.58
CA VAL A 98 -1.44 6.73 -17.53
C VAL A 98 -1.20 7.38 -18.89
N ALA A 99 -0.07 7.09 -19.54
CA ALA A 99 0.26 7.65 -20.85
C ALA A 99 -0.75 7.26 -21.94
N LYS A 100 -1.37 6.08 -21.83
CA LYS A 100 -2.41 5.59 -22.75
C LYS A 100 -3.82 6.08 -22.42
N GLY A 101 -4.02 6.72 -21.27
CA GLY A 101 -5.36 7.07 -20.78
C GLY A 101 -6.21 5.84 -20.39
N ASP A 102 -5.58 4.68 -20.17
CA ASP A 102 -6.28 3.43 -19.82
C ASP A 102 -6.57 3.40 -18.32
N LEU A 103 -7.76 3.86 -17.93
CA LEU A 103 -8.16 3.99 -16.53
C LEU A 103 -8.30 2.65 -15.80
N LEU A 104 -8.70 1.58 -16.49
CA LEU A 104 -8.83 0.27 -15.86
C LEU A 104 -7.45 -0.32 -15.56
N SER A 105 -6.51 -0.23 -16.50
CA SER A 105 -5.13 -0.66 -16.26
C SER A 105 -4.43 0.22 -15.22
N GLN A 106 -4.71 1.54 -15.19
CA GLN A 106 -4.23 2.42 -14.12
C GLN A 106 -4.69 1.92 -12.75
N SER A 107 -5.98 1.60 -12.61
CA SER A 107 -6.54 1.11 -11.36
C SER A 107 -5.89 -0.21 -10.93
N LEU A 108 -5.79 -1.20 -11.83
CA LEU A 108 -5.15 -2.48 -11.51
C LEU A 108 -3.68 -2.35 -11.10
N HIS A 109 -2.89 -1.56 -11.83
CA HIS A 109 -1.47 -1.41 -11.51
C HIS A 109 -1.25 -0.62 -10.21
N ALA A 110 -2.11 0.34 -9.90
CA ALA A 110 -2.09 1.04 -8.63
C ALA A 110 -2.43 0.09 -7.46
N LEU A 111 -3.44 -0.77 -7.61
CA LEU A 111 -3.77 -1.79 -6.61
C LEU A 111 -2.64 -2.80 -6.38
N GLU A 112 -1.89 -3.18 -7.41
CA GLU A 112 -0.71 -4.04 -7.23
C GLU A 112 0.42 -3.35 -6.46
N LEU A 113 0.62 -2.04 -6.65
CA LEU A 113 1.56 -1.25 -5.84
C LEU A 113 1.08 -1.11 -4.40
N TYR A 114 -0.21 -0.86 -4.20
CA TYR A 114 -0.88 -0.86 -2.89
C TYR A 114 -0.60 -2.18 -2.15
N LYS A 115 -0.93 -3.33 -2.76
CA LYS A 115 -0.73 -4.66 -2.15
C LYS A 115 0.74 -4.91 -1.83
N LEU A 116 1.65 -4.51 -2.72
CA LEU A 116 3.08 -4.65 -2.50
C LEU A 116 3.56 -3.89 -1.25
N LEU A 117 3.06 -2.67 -1.05
CA LEU A 117 3.38 -1.83 0.10
C LEU A 117 2.72 -2.36 1.38
N VAL A 118 1.45 -2.73 1.35
CA VAL A 118 0.78 -3.36 2.50
C VAL A 118 1.50 -4.64 2.93
N SER A 119 1.98 -5.44 1.96
CA SER A 119 2.78 -6.65 2.23
C SER A 119 4.16 -6.35 2.83
N ALA A 120 4.65 -5.11 2.72
CA ALA A 120 5.92 -4.68 3.31
C ALA A 120 5.77 -4.15 4.75
N LEU A 121 4.55 -4.00 5.26
CA LEU A 121 4.32 -3.67 6.66
C LEU A 121 4.93 -4.74 7.58
N ASP A 122 5.54 -4.31 8.68
CA ASP A 122 5.96 -5.20 9.76
C ASP A 122 4.76 -5.46 10.69
N PRO A 123 4.14 -6.66 10.65
CA PRO A 123 2.96 -6.95 11.46
C PRO A 123 3.24 -6.94 12.96
N ALA A 124 4.47 -7.24 13.40
CA ALA A 124 4.83 -7.25 14.82
C ALA A 124 4.86 -5.83 15.42
N ALA A 125 5.04 -4.81 14.57
CA ALA A 125 5.05 -3.41 14.97
C ALA A 125 3.68 -2.72 14.83
N LEU A 126 2.66 -3.43 14.35
CA LEU A 126 1.28 -2.93 14.22
C LEU A 126 0.46 -3.23 15.48
N ARG A 127 -0.55 -2.41 15.71
CA ARG A 127 -1.57 -2.67 16.74
C ARG A 127 -2.79 -3.27 16.06
N GLY A 128 -3.00 -4.57 16.26
CA GLY A 128 -4.06 -5.32 15.60
C GLY A 128 -3.75 -5.67 14.15
N PRO A 129 -4.70 -6.29 13.43
CA PRO A 129 -4.46 -6.89 12.12
C PRO A 129 -4.57 -5.87 10.97
N VAL A 130 -3.91 -4.72 11.11
CA VAL A 130 -3.97 -3.60 10.15
C VAL A 130 -3.65 -4.05 8.72
N GLN A 131 -2.61 -4.89 8.57
CA GLN A 131 -2.21 -5.41 7.27
C GLN A 131 -3.33 -6.20 6.59
N GLN A 132 -4.00 -7.09 7.33
CA GLN A 132 -5.06 -7.95 6.79
C GLN A 132 -6.31 -7.15 6.42
N VAL A 133 -6.63 -6.11 7.20
CA VAL A 133 -7.77 -5.22 6.92
C VAL A 133 -7.54 -4.45 5.62
N HIS A 134 -6.35 -3.87 5.41
CA HIS A 134 -5.98 -3.27 4.12
C HIS A 134 -5.97 -4.28 2.96
N LEU A 135 -5.55 -5.53 3.21
CA LEU A 135 -5.58 -6.56 2.17
C LEU A 135 -7.00 -6.94 1.76
N LEU A 136 -7.98 -6.90 2.67
CA LEU A 136 -9.39 -7.08 2.35
C LEU A 136 -9.92 -5.89 1.52
N ASP A 137 -9.60 -4.65 1.89
CA ASP A 137 -9.92 -3.46 1.08
C ASP A 137 -9.43 -3.60 -0.39
N TYR A 138 -8.17 -4.03 -0.56
CA TYR A 138 -7.61 -4.35 -1.88
C TYR A 138 -8.44 -5.36 -2.67
N ILE A 139 -9.02 -6.38 -2.02
CA ILE A 139 -9.85 -7.39 -2.70
C ILE A 139 -11.08 -6.72 -3.29
N GLY A 140 -11.84 -5.98 -2.48
CA GLY A 140 -13.06 -5.30 -2.92
C GLY A 140 -12.79 -4.39 -4.12
N PHE A 141 -11.72 -3.58 -4.05
CA PHE A 141 -11.31 -2.74 -5.17
C PHE A 141 -10.89 -3.54 -6.40
N ARG A 142 -10.06 -4.59 -6.23
CA ARG A 142 -9.54 -5.37 -7.35
C ARG A 142 -10.64 -6.11 -8.10
N ILE A 143 -11.52 -6.80 -7.37
CA ILE A 143 -12.65 -7.51 -7.97
C ILE A 143 -13.56 -6.51 -8.70
N SER A 144 -13.86 -5.38 -8.06
CA SER A 144 -14.64 -4.31 -8.68
C SER A 144 -14.01 -3.78 -9.97
N THR A 145 -12.67 -3.63 -10.01
CA THR A 145 -11.95 -3.21 -11.22
C THR A 145 -11.96 -4.30 -12.30
N LEU A 146 -11.72 -5.56 -11.95
CA LEU A 146 -11.72 -6.68 -12.90
C LEU A 146 -13.10 -6.86 -13.58
N LEU A 147 -14.18 -6.65 -12.84
CA LEU A 147 -15.55 -6.70 -13.36
C LEU A 147 -15.92 -5.55 -14.31
N ARG A 148 -15.08 -4.51 -14.43
CA ARG A 148 -15.31 -3.40 -15.37
C ARG A 148 -14.68 -3.61 -16.74
N PHE A 149 -13.84 -4.64 -16.90
CA PHE A 149 -13.33 -4.99 -18.22
C PHE A 149 -14.47 -5.54 -19.10
N PRO A 150 -14.45 -5.30 -20.43
CA PRO A 150 -15.48 -5.80 -21.34
C PRO A 150 -15.64 -7.32 -21.29
N THR A 151 -14.54 -8.02 -21.00
CA THR A 151 -14.53 -9.46 -20.74
C THR A 151 -13.84 -9.65 -19.39
N PRO A 152 -14.60 -9.82 -18.29
CA PRO A 152 -14.02 -10.04 -16.98
C PRO A 152 -13.11 -11.27 -16.97
N ASP A 153 -11.94 -11.12 -16.38
CA ASP A 153 -11.02 -12.23 -16.15
C ASP A 153 -11.49 -13.02 -14.92
N TRP A 154 -12.37 -13.99 -15.16
CA TRP A 154 -12.98 -14.79 -14.10
C TRP A 154 -11.98 -15.65 -13.32
N GLU A 155 -10.88 -16.07 -13.95
CA GLU A 155 -9.81 -16.78 -13.25
C GLU A 155 -9.13 -15.85 -12.23
N ALA A 156 -8.80 -14.62 -12.65
CA ALA A 156 -8.24 -13.62 -11.74
C ALA A 156 -9.23 -13.22 -10.63
N ILE A 157 -10.53 -13.13 -10.93
CA ILE A 157 -11.58 -12.84 -9.95
C ILE A 157 -11.67 -13.99 -8.91
N ALA A 158 -11.72 -15.25 -9.36
CA ALA A 158 -11.77 -16.41 -8.47
C ALA A 158 -10.51 -16.53 -7.60
N ALA A 159 -9.32 -16.30 -8.17
CA ALA A 159 -8.09 -16.24 -7.41
C ALA A 159 -8.13 -15.13 -6.34
N THR A 160 -8.66 -13.96 -6.70
CA THR A 160 -8.80 -12.82 -5.77
C THR A 160 -9.80 -13.13 -4.65
N ALA A 161 -10.96 -13.71 -4.95
CA ALA A 161 -11.94 -14.14 -3.93
C ALA A 161 -11.37 -15.20 -2.95
N LYS A 162 -10.51 -16.10 -3.47
CA LYS A 162 -9.80 -17.07 -2.63
C LYS A 162 -8.79 -16.41 -1.70
N GLU A 163 -8.03 -15.42 -2.18
CA GLU A 163 -7.13 -14.64 -1.32
C GLU A 163 -7.91 -13.93 -0.20
N ALA A 164 -9.05 -13.34 -0.52
CA ALA A 164 -9.93 -12.66 0.42
C ALA A 164 -10.35 -13.56 1.60
N SER A 165 -10.82 -14.76 1.28
CA SER A 165 -11.16 -15.79 2.27
C SER A 165 -9.96 -16.14 3.15
N GLY A 166 -8.77 -16.21 2.57
CA GLY A 166 -7.51 -16.43 3.29
C GLY A 166 -7.21 -15.31 4.28
N TYR A 167 -7.25 -14.05 3.85
CA TYR A 167 -7.02 -12.89 4.73
C TYR A 167 -8.06 -12.82 5.84
N TRP A 168 -9.34 -12.99 5.52
CA TRP A 168 -10.42 -13.01 6.50
C TRP A 168 -10.21 -14.09 7.56
N ALA A 169 -9.88 -15.32 7.15
CA ALA A 169 -9.65 -16.43 8.08
C ALA A 169 -8.57 -16.13 9.13
N THR A 170 -7.55 -15.33 8.80
CA THR A 170 -6.49 -14.95 9.76
C THR A 170 -6.96 -14.00 10.87
N ILE A 171 -8.00 -13.20 10.63
CA ILE A 171 -8.47 -12.17 11.56
C ILE A 171 -9.84 -12.46 12.17
N ARG A 172 -10.59 -13.40 11.57
CA ARG A 172 -11.96 -13.75 11.93
C ARG A 172 -12.16 -13.93 13.44
N GLU A 173 -11.30 -14.69 14.10
CA GLU A 173 -11.43 -14.99 15.54
C GLU A 173 -11.09 -13.78 16.43
N GLN A 174 -10.44 -12.76 15.89
CA GLN A 174 -10.15 -11.51 16.62
C GLN A 174 -11.37 -10.58 16.65
N VAL A 175 -12.36 -10.82 15.77
CA VAL A 175 -13.63 -10.08 15.69
C VAL A 175 -14.66 -10.73 16.62
N THR A 176 -14.76 -10.18 17.83
CA THR A 176 -15.72 -10.63 18.86
C THR A 176 -17.13 -10.13 18.63
N ASP A 177 -17.34 -9.11 17.79
CA ASP A 177 -18.69 -8.73 17.35
C ASP A 177 -19.23 -9.80 16.40
N SER A 178 -20.12 -10.64 16.94
CA SER A 178 -20.71 -11.76 16.20
C SER A 178 -21.49 -11.34 14.96
N LYS A 179 -22.09 -10.13 14.95
CA LYS A 179 -22.85 -9.64 13.80
C LYS A 179 -21.89 -9.22 12.69
N LEU A 180 -20.86 -8.43 13.01
CA LEU A 180 -19.84 -8.03 12.04
C LEU A 180 -19.13 -9.26 11.45
N ARG A 181 -18.74 -10.21 12.30
CA ARG A 181 -18.13 -11.46 11.87
C ARG A 181 -19.02 -12.26 10.92
N ALA A 182 -20.32 -12.37 11.22
CA ALA A 182 -21.27 -13.08 10.35
C ALA A 182 -21.49 -12.38 9.01
N LYS A 183 -21.53 -11.03 8.98
CA LYS A 183 -21.60 -10.26 7.73
C LYS A 183 -20.37 -10.51 6.86
N MET A 184 -19.16 -10.43 7.44
CA MET A 184 -17.91 -10.74 6.73
C MET A 184 -17.88 -12.18 6.21
N ASP A 185 -18.24 -13.16 7.05
CA ASP A 185 -18.35 -14.57 6.64
C ASP A 185 -19.23 -14.73 5.41
N LYS A 186 -20.40 -14.07 5.41
CA LYS A 186 -21.34 -14.09 4.28
C LYS A 186 -20.74 -13.45 3.03
N VAL A 187 -20.12 -12.27 3.15
CA VAL A 187 -19.50 -11.59 1.99
C VAL A 187 -18.41 -12.45 1.36
N GLN A 188 -17.56 -13.09 2.16
CA GLN A 188 -16.51 -13.97 1.61
C GLN A 188 -17.09 -15.18 0.89
N GLN A 189 -18.18 -15.77 1.42
CA GLN A 189 -18.91 -16.86 0.77
C GLN A 189 -19.54 -16.41 -0.56
N ASP A 190 -20.20 -15.26 -0.57
CA ASP A 190 -20.87 -14.74 -1.76
C ASP A 190 -19.87 -14.32 -2.86
N LEU A 191 -18.71 -13.76 -2.48
CA LEU A 191 -17.61 -13.49 -3.41
C LEU A 191 -17.12 -14.77 -4.09
N ALA A 192 -16.88 -15.82 -3.32
CA ALA A 192 -16.44 -17.12 -3.85
C ALA A 192 -17.53 -17.74 -4.76
N LEU A 193 -18.79 -17.71 -4.32
CA LEU A 193 -19.91 -18.25 -5.08
C LEU A 193 -20.15 -17.50 -6.40
N GLY A 194 -20.10 -16.16 -6.36
CA GLY A 194 -20.25 -15.32 -7.55
C GLY A 194 -19.11 -15.55 -8.53
N ALA A 195 -17.87 -15.65 -8.03
CA ALA A 195 -16.71 -15.96 -8.86
C ALA A 195 -16.80 -17.36 -9.50
N GLU A 196 -17.23 -18.39 -8.76
CA GLU A 196 -17.42 -19.74 -9.29
C GLU A 196 -18.49 -19.80 -10.38
N ARG A 197 -19.60 -19.06 -10.20
CA ARG A 197 -20.74 -19.04 -11.14
C ARG A 197 -20.58 -18.06 -12.29
N HIS A 198 -19.49 -17.28 -12.32
CA HIS A 198 -19.34 -16.14 -13.21
C HIS A 198 -20.51 -15.14 -13.11
N ASP A 199 -21.07 -14.96 -11.91
CA ASP A 199 -22.20 -14.08 -11.65
C ASP A 199 -21.71 -12.66 -11.33
N ALA A 200 -21.64 -11.82 -12.36
CA ALA A 200 -21.13 -10.45 -12.23
C ALA A 200 -21.99 -9.56 -11.32
N ALA A 201 -23.28 -9.87 -11.14
CA ALA A 201 -24.13 -9.08 -10.27
C ALA A 201 -23.84 -9.42 -8.80
N LEU A 202 -23.81 -10.71 -8.46
CA LEU A 202 -23.47 -11.17 -7.12
C LEU A 202 -22.06 -10.74 -6.74
N THR A 203 -21.06 -11.01 -7.58
CA THR A 203 -19.67 -10.66 -7.28
C THR A 203 -19.48 -9.16 -7.07
N ARG A 204 -20.16 -8.30 -7.85
CA ARG A 204 -20.08 -6.85 -7.67
C ARG A 204 -20.71 -6.41 -6.36
N ALA A 205 -21.93 -6.86 -6.07
CA ALA A 205 -22.62 -6.51 -4.84
C ALA A 205 -21.83 -6.95 -3.60
N SER A 206 -21.24 -8.15 -3.65
CA SER A 206 -20.39 -8.64 -2.55
C SER A 206 -19.07 -7.89 -2.43
N ALA A 207 -18.46 -7.45 -3.54
CA ALA A 207 -17.24 -6.64 -3.49
C ALA A 207 -17.52 -5.23 -2.93
N GLU A 208 -18.66 -4.62 -3.25
CA GLU A 208 -19.09 -3.35 -2.65
C GLU A 208 -19.36 -3.51 -1.15
N GLN A 209 -20.05 -4.58 -0.77
CA GLN A 209 -20.30 -4.89 0.63
C GLN A 209 -19.02 -5.21 1.41
N ASP A 210 -18.01 -5.84 0.78
CA ASP A 210 -16.69 -6.07 1.37
C ASP A 210 -16.02 -4.74 1.75
N LEU A 211 -16.02 -3.76 0.83
CA LEU A 211 -15.47 -2.42 1.09
C LEU A 211 -16.17 -1.73 2.27
N ASP A 212 -17.51 -1.71 2.27
CA ASP A 212 -18.29 -1.12 3.38
C ASP A 212 -17.99 -1.79 4.73
N LEU A 213 -17.81 -3.11 4.75
CA LEU A 213 -17.51 -3.86 5.98
C LEU A 213 -16.06 -3.72 6.43
N VAL A 214 -15.13 -3.45 5.52
CA VAL A 214 -13.75 -3.15 5.87
C VAL A 214 -13.68 -1.85 6.67
N ASP A 215 -14.44 -0.82 6.31
CA ASP A 215 -14.59 0.39 7.13
C ASP A 215 -15.12 0.06 8.55
N GLU A 216 -16.12 -0.82 8.63
CA GLU A 216 -16.63 -1.32 9.93
C GLU A 216 -15.52 -2.05 10.73
N LEU A 217 -14.67 -2.86 10.07
CA LEU A 217 -13.54 -3.55 10.69
C LEU A 217 -12.46 -2.58 11.18
N GLU A 218 -12.11 -1.57 10.40
CA GLU A 218 -11.17 -0.52 10.80
C GLU A 218 -11.66 0.22 12.05
N HIS A 219 -12.93 0.59 12.07
CA HIS A 219 -13.57 1.19 13.23
C HIS A 219 -13.66 0.23 14.42
N TYR A 220 -13.86 -1.07 14.19
CA TYR A 220 -13.86 -2.08 15.24
C TYR A 220 -12.46 -2.21 15.89
N PHE A 221 -11.41 -2.38 15.10
CA PHE A 221 -10.06 -2.56 15.62
C PHE A 221 -9.44 -1.28 16.19
N SER A 222 -9.84 -0.10 15.71
CA SER A 222 -9.35 1.18 16.25
C SER A 222 -9.95 1.56 17.61
N ARG A 223 -11.14 1.02 17.96
CA ARG A 223 -11.81 1.24 19.25
C ARG A 223 -11.36 0.31 20.38
N LYS A 224 -10.76 -0.84 20.07
CA LYS A 224 -10.19 -1.78 21.06
C LYS A 224 -8.90 -1.27 21.75
N LYS A 225 -8.74 0.05 21.88
CA LYS A 225 -7.59 0.71 22.50
C LYS A 225 -7.72 0.77 24.02
#